data_AF-M1BFQ0-F1
#
_entry.id   AF-M1BFQ0-F1
#
_cell.length_a   1.000
_cell.length_b   1.000
_cell.length_c   1.000
_cell.angle_alpha   90.00
_cell.angle_beta   90.00
_cell.angle_gamma   90.00
#
_symmetry.space_group_name_H-M   'P 1'
#
loop_
_entity.id
_entity.type
_entity.pdbx_description
1 polymer ?
#
loop_
_entity_poly.entity_id
_entity_poly.type
_entity_poly.pdbx_seq_one_letter_code
_entity_poly.pdbx_strand_id
1 'polypeptide(L)'
;MLKLTKRNLAWQQLRRLSTAIRQTAEDEGDWFYSSEWWGTTSGGGDTVFRSISDKGNGVVSVVAYPSSKPENCYWGKTENWLQKRYEKMYPEHEQEGDFRILGYQWRNLHFNEETRQSTVKIMAAYRDSNPGSIYLMQQAECLAVPYVKSMVSAGLATIASCKFDLESAVCGRKPMKILCIGHGGGSIPLFLASKIQGSN
;
A
#
# COMPACT_ATOMS: atom_id res chain seq x y z
N MET A 1 -50.93 -17.77 10.91
CA MET A 1 -49.62 -17.49 11.53
C MET A 1 -48.54 -17.97 10.55
N LEU A 2 -48.02 -17.10 9.68
CA LEU A 2 -47.08 -17.49 8.61
C LEU A 2 -45.92 -16.49 8.55
N LYS A 3 -44.72 -17.07 8.50
CA LYS A 3 -43.41 -16.50 8.79
C LYS A 3 -42.99 -15.41 7.80
N LEU A 4 -42.64 -14.24 8.32
CA LEU A 4 -42.01 -13.12 7.60
C LEU A 4 -40.60 -12.91 8.19
N THR A 5 -39.65 -13.77 7.85
CA THR A 5 -38.26 -13.59 8.31
C THR A 5 -37.30 -14.36 7.41
N LYS A 6 -36.94 -13.78 6.25
CA LYS A 6 -35.75 -14.20 5.46
C LYS A 6 -35.33 -13.23 4.34
N ARG A 7 -35.96 -12.06 4.19
CA ARG A 7 -35.60 -11.07 3.14
C ARG A 7 -34.59 -10.00 3.58
N ASN A 8 -34.28 -9.87 4.87
CA ASN A 8 -33.47 -8.75 5.38
C ASN A 8 -31.95 -9.00 5.46
N LEU A 9 -31.47 -10.25 5.43
CA LEU A 9 -30.03 -10.53 5.57
C LEU A 9 -29.23 -10.17 4.31
N ALA A 10 -29.77 -10.45 3.11
CA ALA A 10 -29.09 -10.20 1.85
C ALA A 10 -28.88 -8.70 1.57
N TRP A 11 -29.85 -7.87 1.96
CA TRP A 11 -29.78 -6.42 1.81
C TRP A 11 -28.78 -5.76 2.79
N GLN A 12 -28.57 -6.34 3.97
CA GLN A 12 -27.55 -5.86 4.91
C GLN A 12 -26.12 -6.18 4.46
N GLN A 13 -25.91 -7.31 3.78
CA GLN A 13 -24.62 -7.68 3.19
C GLN A 13 -24.26 -6.80 1.97
N LEU A 14 -25.25 -6.44 1.14
CA LEU A 14 -25.06 -5.50 0.02
C LEU A 14 -24.69 -4.09 0.47
N ARG A 15 -25.23 -3.61 1.60
CA ARG A 15 -24.88 -2.30 2.15
C ARG A 15 -23.44 -2.24 2.68
N ARG A 16 -22.84 -3.37 3.07
CA ARG A 16 -21.42 -3.46 3.48
C ARG A 16 -20.42 -3.32 2.32
N LEU A 17 -20.88 -3.45 1.09
CA LEU A 17 -20.06 -3.24 -0.12
C LEU A 17 -20.14 -1.81 -0.65
N SER A 18 -20.96 -0.96 -0.04
CA SER A 18 -21.01 0.46 -0.35
C SER A 18 -19.89 1.19 0.39
N THR A 19 -19.03 1.87 -0.36
CA THR A 19 -18.05 2.83 0.18
C THR A 19 -18.71 4.05 0.86
N ALA A 20 -20.04 4.15 0.83
CA ALA A 20 -20.81 5.17 1.56
C ALA A 20 -20.98 4.86 3.06
N ILE A 21 -20.57 3.68 3.54
CA ILE A 21 -20.38 3.49 4.97
C ILE A 21 -19.16 4.32 5.37
N ARG A 22 -19.43 5.43 6.05
CA ARG A 22 -18.46 6.25 6.80
C ARG A 22 -17.76 5.41 7.87
N GLN A 23 -16.89 4.49 7.47
CA GLN A 23 -15.80 4.07 8.33
C GLN A 23 -14.67 5.05 8.09
N THR A 24 -14.41 5.81 9.14
CA THR A 24 -13.26 6.68 9.40
C THR A 24 -11.96 5.87 9.41
N ALA A 25 -11.71 5.04 8.39
CA ALA A 25 -10.38 4.55 8.14
C ALA A 25 -9.65 5.70 7.47
N GLU A 26 -8.69 6.32 8.17
CA GLU A 26 -7.77 7.27 7.56
C GLU A 26 -6.98 6.52 6.50
N ASP A 27 -7.42 6.60 5.24
CA ASP A 27 -6.65 6.14 4.10
C ASP A 27 -5.57 7.19 3.83
N GLU A 28 -4.33 6.90 4.23
CA GLU A 28 -3.18 7.77 3.98
C GLU A 28 -2.92 7.98 2.48
N GLY A 29 -3.43 7.07 1.64
CA GLY A 29 -3.46 7.20 0.19
C GLY A 29 -4.68 7.98 -0.33
N ASP A 30 -5.44 8.68 0.51
CA ASP A 30 -6.50 9.59 0.06
C ASP A 30 -5.95 10.85 -0.59
N TRP A 31 -6.64 11.35 -1.63
CA TRP A 31 -6.25 12.55 -2.36
C TRP A 31 -6.14 13.79 -1.48
N PHE A 32 -6.75 13.77 -0.30
CA PHE A 32 -6.51 14.75 0.76
C PHE A 32 -5.01 14.96 1.07
N TYR A 33 -4.18 13.92 0.94
CA TYR A 33 -2.73 13.97 1.14
C TYR A 33 -1.92 14.28 -0.13
N SER A 34 -2.57 14.66 -1.23
CA SER A 34 -1.90 14.92 -2.52
C SER A 34 -0.79 15.97 -2.45
N SER A 35 -0.86 16.94 -1.54
CA SER A 35 0.20 17.92 -1.31
C SER A 35 1.48 17.30 -0.74
N GLU A 36 1.37 16.25 0.08
CA GLU A 36 2.53 15.50 0.58
C GLU A 36 3.09 14.57 -0.49
N TRP A 37 2.25 14.10 -1.40
CA TRP A 37 2.69 13.24 -2.47
C TRP A 37 3.57 14.01 -3.43
N TRP A 38 3.15 15.20 -3.88
CA TRP A 38 3.77 15.89 -5.02
C TRP A 38 4.50 17.20 -4.64
N GLY A 39 4.46 17.57 -3.35
CA GLY A 39 4.94 18.86 -2.88
C GLY A 39 4.07 20.03 -3.34
N THR A 40 4.39 21.21 -2.83
CA THR A 40 3.83 22.47 -3.33
C THR A 40 4.56 22.91 -4.61
N THR A 41 3.96 23.81 -5.39
CA THR A 41 4.51 24.36 -6.65
C THR A 41 5.91 24.99 -6.53
N SER A 42 6.41 25.21 -5.31
CA SER A 42 7.69 25.87 -5.03
C SER A 42 8.85 24.94 -4.68
N GLY A 43 8.70 23.63 -4.86
CA GLY A 43 9.79 22.68 -4.64
C GLY A 43 9.85 22.16 -3.21
N GLY A 44 9.94 20.84 -3.10
CA GLY A 44 10.07 20.12 -1.83
C GLY A 44 10.31 18.64 -2.02
N GLY A 45 10.73 18.25 -3.24
CA GLY A 45 10.94 16.86 -3.61
C GLY A 45 12.40 16.61 -3.95
N ASP A 46 12.97 15.55 -3.38
CA ASP A 46 14.36 15.16 -3.62
C ASP A 46 14.43 14.09 -4.71
N THR A 47 15.18 14.35 -5.78
CA THR A 47 15.40 13.34 -6.82
C THR A 47 16.33 12.27 -6.29
N VAL A 48 15.82 11.05 -6.10
CA VAL A 48 16.61 9.91 -5.61
C VAL A 48 17.04 8.94 -6.70
N PHE A 49 16.41 9.04 -7.86
CA PHE A 49 16.80 8.30 -9.05
C PHE A 49 16.51 9.14 -10.27
N ARG A 50 17.43 9.14 -11.23
CA ARG A 50 17.24 9.73 -12.54
C ARG A 50 18.04 8.92 -13.55
N SER A 51 17.40 8.54 -14.65
CA SER A 51 18.06 7.87 -15.76
C SER A 51 17.43 8.31 -17.07
N ILE A 52 18.25 8.34 -18.12
CA ILE A 52 17.78 8.61 -19.49
C ILE A 52 17.32 7.27 -20.08
N SER A 53 16.08 7.21 -20.56
CA SER A 53 15.59 6.04 -21.28
C SER A 53 15.85 6.21 -22.77
N ASP A 54 16.61 5.27 -23.35
CA ASP A 54 16.78 5.17 -24.81
C ASP A 54 15.52 4.60 -25.50
N LYS A 55 14.52 4.20 -24.70
CA LYS A 55 13.25 3.59 -25.13
C LYS A 55 12.09 4.37 -24.49
N GLY A 56 11.73 5.52 -25.07
CA GLY A 56 10.54 6.28 -24.65
C GLY A 56 10.73 7.80 -24.64
N ASN A 57 9.86 8.49 -23.88
CA ASN A 57 9.70 9.95 -23.86
C ASN A 57 10.78 10.70 -23.04
N GLY A 58 12.00 10.18 -22.95
CA GLY A 58 13.14 10.85 -22.31
C GLY A 58 13.50 10.33 -20.91
N VAL A 59 13.48 11.22 -19.91
CA VAL A 59 14.09 10.98 -18.60
C VAL A 59 13.13 10.32 -17.62
N VAL A 60 13.49 9.14 -17.11
CA VAL A 60 12.79 8.50 -16.00
C VAL A 60 13.38 8.99 -14.69
N SER A 61 12.55 9.48 -13.78
CA SER A 61 12.98 9.93 -12.46
C SER A 61 12.08 9.45 -11.35
N VAL A 62 12.66 9.26 -10.16
CA VAL A 62 11.93 9.05 -8.91
C VAL A 62 12.21 10.20 -7.97
N VAL A 63 11.13 10.89 -7.57
CA VAL A 63 11.19 12.02 -6.63
C VAL A 63 10.60 11.58 -5.29
N ALA A 64 11.29 11.97 -4.22
CA ALA A 64 10.95 11.70 -2.84
C ALA A 64 10.27 12.91 -2.21
N TYR A 65 9.18 12.69 -1.50
CA TYR A 65 8.56 13.73 -0.67
C TYR A 65 8.34 13.18 0.74
N PRO A 66 8.50 13.99 1.79
CA PRO A 66 8.24 13.55 3.16
C PRO A 66 6.76 13.20 3.36
N SER A 67 6.50 12.20 4.19
CA SER A 67 5.15 11.82 4.63
C SER A 67 4.98 12.14 6.10
N SER A 68 3.91 12.84 6.48
CA SER A 68 3.64 13.21 7.88
C SER A 68 3.15 12.04 8.73
N LYS A 69 2.57 11.02 8.08
CA LYS A 69 2.02 9.83 8.73
C LYS A 69 2.90 8.58 8.51
N PRO A 70 2.78 7.56 9.36
CA PRO A 70 2.21 7.62 10.71
C PRO A 70 3.04 8.54 11.61
N GLU A 71 2.40 9.12 12.62
CA GLU A 71 3.08 9.97 13.60
C GLU A 71 4.14 9.19 14.39
N ASN A 72 5.19 9.88 14.84
CA ASN A 72 6.34 9.28 15.53
C ASN A 72 5.94 8.44 16.76
N CYS A 73 4.86 8.80 17.45
CA CYS A 73 4.36 8.05 18.60
C CYS A 73 3.94 6.61 18.26
N TYR A 74 3.62 6.32 17.00
CA TYR A 74 3.26 4.99 16.52
C TYR A 74 4.45 4.17 16.02
N TRP A 75 5.64 4.77 15.88
CA TRP A 75 6.80 4.13 15.26
C TRP A 75 7.32 2.96 16.08
N GLY A 76 7.35 3.06 17.41
CA GLY A 76 7.86 1.99 18.27
C GLY A 76 7.10 0.66 18.12
N LYS A 77 5.80 0.70 17.79
CA LYS A 77 5.04 -0.53 17.49
C LYS A 77 5.53 -1.18 16.18
N THR A 78 5.84 -0.36 15.18
CA THR A 78 6.32 -0.81 13.87
C THR A 78 7.77 -1.30 13.93
N GLU A 79 8.64 -0.61 14.68
CA GLU A 79 10.01 -1.06 14.97
C GLU A 79 10.03 -2.46 15.61
N ASN A 80 9.23 -2.66 16.67
CA ASN A 80 9.08 -3.96 17.32
C ASN A 80 8.54 -5.04 16.38
N TRP A 81 7.61 -4.69 15.49
CA TRP A 81 7.08 -5.62 14.50
C TRP A 81 8.13 -6.00 13.46
N LEU A 82 8.92 -5.03 12.97
CA LEU A 82 10.02 -5.24 12.03
C LEU A 82 11.08 -6.16 12.63
N GLN A 83 11.47 -5.91 13.87
CA GLN A 83 12.42 -6.73 14.62
C GLN A 83 11.98 -8.20 14.63
N LYS A 84 10.77 -8.47 15.10
CA LYS A 84 10.20 -9.84 15.16
C LYS A 84 10.11 -10.50 13.80
N ARG A 85 9.78 -9.73 12.75
CA ARG A 85 9.68 -10.26 11.39
C ARG A 85 11.06 -10.62 10.83
N TYR A 86 12.06 -9.80 11.09
CA TYR A 86 13.43 -10.03 10.68
C TYR A 86 14.02 -11.28 11.35
N GLU A 87 13.85 -11.41 12.67
CA GLU A 87 14.27 -12.58 13.45
C GLU A 87 13.65 -13.88 12.92
N LYS A 88 12.38 -13.83 12.51
CA LYS A 88 11.71 -14.99 11.91
C LYS A 88 12.29 -15.39 10.55
N MET A 89 12.75 -14.41 9.76
CA MET A 89 13.33 -14.68 8.44
C MET A 89 14.80 -15.12 8.51
N TYR A 90 15.54 -14.62 9.50
CA TYR A 90 16.97 -14.86 9.67
C TYR A 90 17.28 -15.31 11.12
N PRO A 91 16.91 -16.54 11.50
CA PRO A 91 17.04 -17.02 12.88
C PRO A 91 18.50 -17.25 13.34
N GLU A 92 19.44 -17.35 12.39
CA GLU A 92 20.85 -17.65 12.64
C GLU A 92 21.74 -16.41 12.77
N HIS A 93 21.20 -15.20 12.59
CA HIS A 93 21.98 -13.97 12.75
C HIS A 93 21.96 -13.52 14.21
N GLU A 94 23.15 -13.27 14.76
CA GLU A 94 23.31 -12.66 16.08
C GLU A 94 22.55 -11.32 16.14
N GLN A 95 21.83 -11.10 17.24
CA GLN A 95 21.00 -9.92 17.48
C GLN A 95 21.86 -8.66 17.65
N GLU A 96 22.36 -8.14 16.55
CA GLU A 96 23.17 -6.92 16.54
C GLU A 96 22.27 -5.68 16.47
N GLY A 97 21.65 -5.29 17.58
CA GLY A 97 20.91 -4.02 17.69
C GLY A 97 19.51 -3.97 17.06
N ASP A 98 18.74 -2.97 17.52
CA ASP A 98 17.32 -2.78 17.21
C ASP A 98 17.10 -2.03 15.89
N PHE A 99 15.95 -2.27 15.26
CA PHE A 99 15.49 -1.44 14.15
C PHE A 99 14.95 -0.08 14.63
N ARG A 100 15.38 0.98 13.96
CA ARG A 100 14.85 2.34 14.12
C ARG A 100 14.29 2.88 12.83
N ILE A 101 13.13 3.50 12.91
CA ILE A 101 12.51 4.18 11.77
C ILE A 101 13.18 5.54 11.59
N LEU A 102 13.67 5.80 10.38
CA LEU A 102 14.20 7.09 9.96
C LEU A 102 13.06 8.04 9.57
N GLY A 103 12.05 7.50 8.89
CA GLY A 103 10.87 8.24 8.48
C GLY A 103 10.10 7.59 7.34
N TYR A 104 9.07 8.29 6.89
CA TYR A 104 8.20 7.86 5.81
C TYR A 104 8.29 8.85 4.65
N GLN A 105 8.25 8.34 3.43
CA GLN A 105 8.34 9.14 2.22
C GLN A 105 7.40 8.63 1.15
N TRP A 106 6.83 9.56 0.40
CA TRP A 106 6.19 9.33 -0.88
C TRP A 106 7.26 9.25 -1.98
N ARG A 107 7.17 8.22 -2.83
CA ARG A 107 8.01 8.04 -4.01
C ARG A 107 7.14 8.13 -5.24
N ASN A 108 7.49 9.06 -6.11
CA ASN A 108 6.77 9.27 -7.36
C ASN A 108 7.64 8.91 -8.54
N LEU A 109 7.11 8.01 -9.37
CA LEU A 109 7.73 7.65 -10.64
C LEU A 109 7.20 8.55 -11.74
N HIS A 110 8.13 9.22 -12.42
CA HIS A 110 7.89 10.02 -13.60
C HIS A 110 8.60 9.36 -14.79
N PHE A 111 7.90 9.13 -15.91
CA PHE A 111 8.52 8.58 -17.13
C PHE A 111 9.16 9.65 -18.03
N ASN A 112 8.81 10.91 -17.80
CA ASN A 112 9.42 12.09 -18.39
C ASN A 112 9.29 13.26 -17.39
N GLU A 113 9.69 14.47 -17.77
CA GLU A 113 9.67 15.62 -16.85
C GLU A 113 8.24 16.07 -16.47
N GLU A 114 7.20 15.62 -17.18
CA GLU A 114 5.82 16.11 -17.03
C GLU A 114 4.81 15.05 -16.56
N THR A 115 4.99 13.79 -16.97
CA THR A 115 3.97 12.73 -16.89
C THR A 115 4.19 11.87 -15.66
N ARG A 116 3.33 12.08 -14.67
CA ARG A 116 3.26 11.32 -13.41
C ARG A 116 2.53 10.00 -13.64
N GLN A 117 3.07 8.91 -13.10
CA GLN A 117 2.58 7.58 -13.46
C GLN A 117 2.30 6.69 -12.25
N SER A 118 3.09 6.82 -11.18
CA SER A 118 2.83 6.06 -9.96
C SER A 118 3.33 6.77 -8.72
N THR A 119 2.62 6.55 -7.62
CA THR A 119 2.95 7.04 -6.28
C THR A 119 2.88 5.87 -5.32
N VAL A 120 3.94 5.70 -4.55
CA VAL A 120 4.00 4.70 -3.49
C VAL A 120 4.52 5.34 -2.22
N LYS A 121 4.04 4.87 -1.07
CA LYS A 121 4.59 5.26 0.22
C LYS A 121 5.62 4.23 0.65
N ILE A 122 6.74 4.71 1.17
CA ILE A 122 7.79 3.87 1.75
C ILE A 122 8.10 4.30 3.17
N MET A 123 8.62 3.36 3.94
CA MET A 123 9.25 3.57 5.23
C MET A 123 10.74 3.28 5.06
N ALA A 124 11.58 4.14 5.62
CA ALA A 124 13.01 3.92 5.74
C ALA A 124 13.33 3.58 7.20
N ALA A 125 14.13 2.54 7.41
CA ALA A 125 14.62 2.13 8.71
C ALA A 125 16.10 1.77 8.64
N TYR A 126 16.78 1.80 9.77
CA TYR A 126 18.16 1.35 9.92
C TYR A 126 18.28 0.47 11.16
N ARG A 127 19.43 -0.19 11.34
CA ARG A 127 19.75 -0.90 12.58
C ARG A 127 20.73 -0.08 13.41
N ASP A 128 20.50 0.01 14.72
CA ASP A 128 21.35 0.78 15.63
C ASP A 128 22.82 0.31 15.61
N SER A 129 23.06 -0.98 15.35
CA SER A 129 24.40 -1.55 15.17
C SER A 129 25.11 -1.12 13.87
N ASN A 130 24.34 -0.79 12.83
CA ASN A 130 24.88 -0.39 11.52
C ASN A 130 24.03 0.74 10.92
N PRO A 131 24.20 1.98 11.41
CA PRO A 131 23.44 3.13 10.92
C PRO A 131 23.69 3.47 9.44
N GLY A 132 24.77 2.96 8.84
CA GLY A 132 25.08 3.14 7.42
C GLY A 132 24.20 2.30 6.48
N SER A 133 23.48 1.30 7.00
CA SER A 133 22.62 0.43 6.20
C SER A 133 21.15 0.83 6.33
N ILE A 134 20.55 1.25 5.21
CA ILE A 134 19.15 1.66 5.13
C ILE A 134 18.31 0.56 4.50
N TYR A 135 17.21 0.23 5.16
CA TYR A 135 16.19 -0.72 4.71
C TYR A 135 14.95 0.07 4.28
N LEU A 136 14.43 -0.25 3.10
CA LEU A 136 13.22 0.40 2.56
C LEU A 136 12.07 -0.61 2.51
N MET A 137 10.91 -0.21 3.01
CA MET A 137 9.69 -1.01 2.98
C MET A 137 8.53 -0.22 2.37
N GLN A 138 8.00 -0.72 1.26
CA GLN A 138 6.79 -0.17 0.64
C GLN A 138 5.55 -0.44 1.52
N GLN A 139 4.74 0.59 1.72
CA GLN A 139 3.51 0.52 2.51
C GLN A 139 2.36 0.05 1.63
N ALA A 140 1.82 -1.13 1.95
CA ALA A 140 0.80 -1.80 1.14
C ALA A 140 -0.57 -1.13 1.20
N GLU A 141 -0.90 -0.46 2.31
CA GLU A 141 -2.25 0.06 2.57
C GLU A 141 -2.56 1.37 1.83
N CYS A 142 -1.61 1.84 1.03
CA CYS A 142 -1.66 3.16 0.44
C CYS A 142 -1.89 3.10 -1.08
N LEU A 143 -3.15 3.26 -1.49
CA LEU A 143 -3.54 3.33 -2.90
C LEU A 143 -3.73 4.80 -3.33
N ALA A 144 -2.65 5.56 -3.49
CA ALA A 144 -2.69 7.00 -3.74
C ALA A 144 -3.58 7.43 -4.94
N VAL A 145 -3.61 6.67 -6.03
CA VAL A 145 -4.30 7.10 -7.25
C VAL A 145 -5.77 6.66 -7.24
N PRO A 146 -6.77 7.56 -7.41
CA PRO A 146 -8.19 7.24 -7.26
C PRO A 146 -8.67 6.10 -8.17
N TYR A 147 -8.19 6.06 -9.42
CA TYR A 147 -8.58 5.00 -10.35
C TYR A 147 -8.15 3.61 -9.83
N VAL A 148 -7.05 3.52 -9.10
CA VAL A 148 -6.56 2.26 -8.51
C VAL A 148 -7.52 1.77 -7.44
N LYS A 149 -8.00 2.67 -6.58
CA LYS A 149 -9.03 2.34 -5.57
C LYS A 149 -10.31 1.85 -6.25
N SER A 150 -10.76 2.55 -7.30
CA SER A 150 -11.94 2.15 -8.08
C SER A 150 -11.76 0.78 -8.73
N MET A 151 -10.61 0.48 -9.32
CA MET A 151 -10.32 -0.82 -9.93
C MET A 151 -10.38 -1.95 -8.91
N VAL A 152 -9.72 -1.79 -7.74
CA VAL A 152 -9.75 -2.78 -6.67
C VAL A 152 -11.17 -2.99 -6.15
N SER A 153 -11.90 -1.91 -5.89
CA SER A 153 -13.28 -1.97 -5.41
C SER A 153 -14.22 -2.67 -6.39
N ALA A 154 -14.23 -2.23 -7.66
CA ALA A 154 -15.07 -2.82 -8.70
C ALA A 154 -14.70 -4.28 -8.98
N GLY A 155 -13.41 -4.60 -9.02
CA GLY A 155 -12.91 -5.96 -9.22
C GLY A 155 -13.37 -6.91 -8.11
N LEU A 156 -13.15 -6.54 -6.85
CA LEU A 156 -13.56 -7.35 -5.70
C LEU A 156 -15.09 -7.50 -5.60
N ALA A 157 -15.84 -6.43 -5.85
CA ALA A 157 -17.31 -6.48 -5.88
C ALA A 157 -17.82 -7.42 -6.99
N THR A 158 -17.20 -7.38 -8.17
CA THR A 158 -17.54 -8.27 -9.28
C THR A 158 -17.27 -9.73 -8.90
N ILE A 159 -16.11 -10.03 -8.33
CA ILE A 159 -15.75 -11.39 -7.88
C ILE A 159 -16.73 -11.90 -6.82
N ALA A 160 -17.10 -11.05 -5.85
CA ALA A 160 -18.11 -11.39 -4.84
C ALA A 160 -19.49 -11.70 -5.47
N SER A 161 -19.87 -10.98 -6.53
CA SER A 161 -21.14 -11.22 -7.26
C SER A 161 -21.15 -12.55 -8.02
N CYS A 162 -19.97 -13.06 -8.42
CA CYS A 162 -19.82 -14.36 -9.08
C CYS A 162 -19.88 -15.56 -8.12
N LYS A 163 -20.30 -15.37 -6.87
CA LYS A 163 -20.34 -16.39 -5.80
C LYS A 163 -18.97 -17.01 -5.49
N PHE A 164 -17.89 -16.32 -5.82
CA PHE A 164 -16.58 -16.72 -5.34
C PHE A 164 -16.53 -16.52 -3.82
N ASP A 165 -16.04 -17.54 -3.10
CA ASP A 165 -15.85 -17.47 -1.64
C ASP A 165 -14.63 -16.60 -1.30
N LEU A 166 -14.86 -15.28 -1.37
CA LEU A 166 -13.86 -14.26 -1.08
C LEU A 166 -13.45 -14.28 0.39
N GLU A 167 -14.35 -14.62 1.31
CA GLU A 167 -14.06 -14.70 2.75
C GLU A 167 -12.99 -15.76 3.03
N SER A 168 -13.14 -16.95 2.46
CA SER A 168 -12.11 -17.99 2.59
C SER A 168 -10.80 -17.59 1.93
N ALA A 169 -10.80 -16.81 0.85
CA ALA A 169 -9.58 -16.29 0.26
C ALA A 169 -8.88 -15.25 1.16
N VAL A 170 -9.64 -14.33 1.77
CA VAL A 170 -9.11 -13.35 2.72
C VAL A 170 -8.45 -14.04 3.91
N CYS A 171 -9.05 -15.09 4.45
CA CYS A 171 -8.51 -15.88 5.55
C CYS A 171 -7.44 -16.91 5.14
N GLY A 172 -7.02 -16.95 3.87
CA GLY A 172 -6.01 -17.90 3.37
C GLY A 172 -6.48 -19.37 3.32
N ARG A 173 -7.77 -19.64 3.57
CA ARG A 173 -8.36 -20.99 3.50
C ARG A 173 -8.55 -21.47 2.05
N LYS A 174 -8.63 -20.54 1.10
CA LYS A 174 -8.81 -20.82 -0.32
C LYS A 174 -7.83 -20.01 -1.16
N PRO A 175 -7.16 -20.61 -2.16
CA PRO A 175 -6.29 -19.84 -3.04
C PRO A 175 -7.11 -18.94 -3.97
N MET A 176 -6.57 -17.75 -4.24
CA MET A 176 -7.07 -16.79 -5.21
C MET A 176 -5.92 -16.39 -6.13
N LYS A 177 -6.03 -16.68 -7.43
CA LYS A 177 -4.99 -16.31 -8.40
C LYS A 177 -5.34 -14.97 -9.01
N ILE A 178 -4.42 -14.00 -8.93
CA ILE A 178 -4.65 -12.65 -9.44
C ILE A 178 -3.57 -12.32 -10.46
N LEU A 179 -3.99 -12.01 -11.69
CA LEU A 179 -3.10 -11.53 -12.74
C LEU A 179 -3.18 -10.00 -12.82
N CYS A 180 -2.08 -9.33 -12.50
CA CYS A 180 -1.95 -7.88 -12.59
C CYS A 180 -1.12 -7.52 -13.84
N ILE A 181 -1.77 -7.04 -14.91
CA ILE A 181 -1.09 -6.57 -16.13
C ILE A 181 -0.96 -5.04 -16.09
N GLY A 182 0.25 -4.51 -16.23
CA GLY A 182 0.48 -3.05 -16.31
C GLY A 182 0.33 -2.28 -15.00
N HIS A 183 0.76 -2.85 -13.87
CA HIS A 183 0.44 -2.35 -12.52
C HIS A 183 1.17 -1.08 -12.05
N GLY A 184 2.00 -0.44 -12.89
CA GLY A 184 2.84 0.70 -12.49
C GLY A 184 3.78 0.35 -11.33
N GLY A 185 3.77 1.15 -10.24
CA GLY A 185 4.63 0.98 -9.06
C GLY A 185 4.29 -0.19 -8.11
N GLY A 186 3.47 -1.15 -8.54
CA GLY A 186 3.24 -2.39 -7.79
C GLY A 186 2.29 -2.28 -6.59
N SER A 187 1.65 -1.13 -6.42
CA SER A 187 0.73 -0.87 -5.30
C SER A 187 -0.48 -1.80 -5.29
N ILE A 188 -1.04 -2.16 -6.46
CA ILE A 188 -2.17 -3.10 -6.55
C ILE A 188 -1.80 -4.51 -6.07
N PRO A 189 -0.82 -5.20 -6.68
CA PRO A 189 -0.47 -6.55 -6.23
C PRO A 189 -0.02 -6.57 -4.77
N LEU A 190 0.70 -5.55 -4.31
CA LEU A 190 1.11 -5.43 -2.91
C LEU A 190 -0.08 -5.24 -1.96
N PHE A 191 -1.02 -4.36 -2.30
CA PHE A 191 -2.25 -4.15 -1.53
C PHE A 191 -3.06 -5.43 -1.43
N LEU A 192 -3.30 -6.11 -2.55
CA LEU A 192 -4.06 -7.35 -2.59
C LEU A 192 -3.38 -8.45 -1.76
N ALA A 193 -2.06 -8.63 -1.91
CA ALA A 193 -1.28 -9.56 -1.10
C ALA A 193 -1.34 -9.25 0.41
N SER A 194 -1.41 -7.98 0.79
CA SER A 194 -1.53 -7.58 2.19
C SER A 194 -2.92 -7.83 2.80
N LYS A 195 -3.98 -7.77 1.98
CA LYS A 195 -5.38 -7.87 2.43
C LYS A 195 -5.99 -9.25 2.21
N ILE A 196 -5.47 -10.03 1.27
CA ILE A 196 -6.00 -11.34 0.89
C ILE A 196 -4.90 -12.38 1.09
N GLN A 197 -4.91 -13.08 2.23
CA GLN A 197 -3.85 -14.03 2.57
C GLN A 197 -3.74 -15.20 1.56
N GLY A 198 -4.84 -15.55 0.90
CA GLY A 198 -4.87 -16.58 -0.14
C GLY A 198 -4.45 -16.10 -1.53
N SER A 199 -4.10 -14.82 -1.71
CA SER A 199 -3.68 -14.32 -3.03
C SER A 199 -2.23 -14.68 -3.32
N ASN A 200 -2.01 -15.47 -4.38
CA ASN A 200 -0.71 -15.87 -4.90
C ASN A 200 -0.67 -15.71 -6.41
#